data_AF-A0A416U1P7-F1
#
_entry.id   AF-A0A416U1P7-F1
#
_cell.length_a   1.000
_cell.length_b   1.000
_cell.length_c   1.000
_cell.angle_alpha   90.00
_cell.angle_beta   90.00
_cell.angle_gamma   90.00
#
_symmetry.space_group_name_H-M   'P 1'
#
loop_
_entity.id
_entity.type
_entity.pdbx_description
1 polymer ?
#
loop_
_entity_poly.entity_id
_entity_poly.type
_entity_poly.pdbx_seq_one_letter_code
_entity_poly.pdbx_strand_id
1 'polypeptide(L)' 'MKYPKEIYLDGYTYVQMYEHEKGGMYYHSKENPDLVTNTCISLYPDGKLTFLWNGIEQNYGKYDIINNRKFEE' A
#
# COMPACT_ATOMS: atom_id res chain seq x y z
N MET A 1 -8.33 -13.97 -4.13
CA MET A 1 -7.14 -13.77 -3.26
C MET A 1 -7.57 -12.78 -2.17
N LYS A 2 -7.24 -13.02 -0.90
CA LYS A 2 -7.61 -12.09 0.19
C LYS A 2 -6.42 -11.18 0.45
N TYR A 3 -6.67 -9.87 0.50
CA TYR A 3 -5.66 -8.89 0.88
C TYR A 3 -5.23 -9.09 2.34
N PRO A 4 -3.96 -8.86 2.68
CA PRO A 4 -3.50 -8.92 4.05
C PRO A 4 -4.14 -7.78 4.87
N LYS A 5 -4.46 -8.05 6.14
CA LYS A 5 -5.03 -7.01 7.03
C LYS A 5 -4.04 -5.89 7.34
N GLU A 6 -2.76 -6.23 7.36
CA GLU A 6 -1.67 -5.32 7.67
C GLU A 6 -0.51 -5.61 6.72
N ILE A 7 0.17 -4.55 6.28
CA ILE A 7 1.39 -4.64 5.47
C ILE A 7 2.50 -3.82 6.12
N TYR A 8 3.75 -4.22 5.90
CA TYR A 8 4.91 -3.52 6.41
C TYR A 8 5.65 -2.85 5.26
N LEU A 9 5.73 -1.52 5.29
CA LEU A 9 6.31 -0.70 4.24
C LEU A 9 7.20 0.38 4.84
N ASP A 10 8.42 0.48 4.34
CA ASP A 10 9.38 1.55 4.66
C ASP A 10 9.54 1.81 6.18
N GLY A 11 9.47 0.76 7.00
CA GLY A 11 9.63 0.86 8.45
C GLY A 11 8.32 0.97 9.25
N TYR A 12 7.17 1.12 8.57
CA TYR A 12 5.88 1.40 9.20
C TYR A 12 4.85 0.30 8.94
N THR A 13 3.95 0.11 9.91
CA THR A 13 2.80 -0.78 9.74
C THR A 13 1.63 -0.02 9.14
N TYR A 14 1.03 -0.63 8.13
CA TYR A 14 -0.08 -0.09 7.36
C TYR A 14 -1.28 -1.00 7.51
N VAL A 15 -2.40 -0.44 7.95
CA VAL A 15 -3.64 -1.18 8.22
C VAL A 15 -4.59 -1.05 7.04
N GLN A 16 -5.20 -2.16 6.68
CA GLN A 16 -6.21 -2.26 5.63
C GLN A 16 -7.40 -1.35 5.94
N MET A 17 -7.85 -0.60 4.93
CA MET A 17 -8.97 0.34 5.04
C MET A 17 -10.17 -0.15 4.21
N TYR A 18 -10.19 0.17 2.91
CA TYR A 18 -11.31 -0.14 2.01
C TYR A 18 -10.79 -0.49 0.61
N GLU A 19 -11.65 -1.17 -0.17
CA GLU A 19 -11.32 -1.52 -1.55
C GLU A 19 -11.26 -0.28 -2.44
N HIS A 20 -10.19 -0.19 -3.22
CA HIS A 20 -10.02 0.78 -4.30
C HIS A 20 -10.96 0.41 -5.46
N GLU A 21 -11.58 1.39 -6.12
CA GLU A 21 -12.53 1.18 -7.23
C GLU A 21 -11.96 0.38 -8.41
N LYS A 22 -10.64 0.34 -8.53
CA LYS A 22 -9.88 -0.39 -9.56
C LYS A 22 -9.43 -1.79 -9.11
N GLY A 23 -9.99 -2.29 -8.00
CA GLY A 23 -9.72 -3.62 -7.47
C GLY A 23 -8.50 -3.73 -6.57
N GLY A 24 -7.82 -2.62 -6.24
CA GLY A 24 -6.78 -2.56 -5.21
C GLY A 24 -7.34 -2.47 -3.79
N MET A 25 -6.48 -2.46 -2.79
CA MET A 25 -6.84 -2.29 -1.38
C MET A 25 -6.09 -1.10 -0.81
N TYR A 26 -6.81 -0.15 -0.22
CA TYR A 26 -6.21 0.99 0.45
C TYR A 26 -5.66 0.62 1.82
N TYR A 27 -4.50 1.18 2.13
CA TYR A 27 -3.85 1.05 3.42
C TYR A 27 -3.46 2.40 4.00
N HIS A 28 -3.55 2.50 5.32
CA HIS A 28 -3.19 3.68 6.08
C HIS A 28 -2.26 3.32 7.25
N SER A 29 -1.20 4.10 7.44
CA SER A 29 -0.37 4.07 8.63
C SER A 29 -0.55 5.36 9.43
N LYS A 30 -0.90 5.24 10.71
CA LYS A 30 -0.88 6.37 11.64
C LYS A 30 0.53 6.71 12.12
N GLU A 31 1.46 5.77 11.95
CA GLU A 31 2.84 5.86 12.42
C GLU A 31 3.73 6.56 11.40
N ASN A 32 3.39 6.48 10.11
CA ASN A 32 4.11 7.19 9.06
C ASN A 32 3.77 8.70 9.11
N PRO A 33 4.76 9.58 9.38
CA PRO A 33 4.55 11.03 9.41
C PRO A 33 4.40 11.66 8.01
N ASP A 34 4.73 10.93 6.94
CA ASP A 34 4.70 11.43 5.57
C ASP A 34 3.26 11.57 5.05
N LEU A 35 2.88 12.79 4.68
CA LEU A 35 1.51 13.11 4.25
C LEU A 35 1.10 12.42 2.93
N VAL A 36 2.06 11.99 2.11
CA VAL A 36 1.80 11.34 0.83
C VAL A 36 1.57 9.85 1.06
N THR A 37 2.51 9.22 1.76
CA THR A 37 2.59 7.78 1.90
C THR A 37 1.83 7.29 3.12
N ASN A 38 1.37 8.12 4.05
CA ASN A 38 0.66 7.61 5.23
C ASN A 38 -0.79 7.18 4.99
N THR A 39 -1.51 7.77 4.04
CA THR A 39 -2.98 7.60 3.90
C THR A 39 -3.41 7.10 2.53
N CYS A 40 -2.49 7.06 1.56
CA CYS A 40 -2.84 6.91 0.15
C CYS A 40 -2.17 5.72 -0.54
N ILE A 41 -1.74 4.70 0.21
CA ILE A 41 -1.13 3.49 -0.38
C ILE A 41 -2.22 2.54 -0.87
N SER A 42 -2.09 2.06 -2.10
CA SER A 42 -2.93 1.00 -2.66
C SER A 42 -2.08 -0.21 -3.03
N LEU A 43 -2.52 -1.39 -2.60
CA LEU A 43 -1.96 -2.68 -3.01
C LEU A 43 -2.91 -3.38 -3.97
N TYR A 44 -2.40 -3.78 -5.12
CA TYR A 44 -3.16 -4.48 -6.16
C TYR A 44 -2.96 -6.00 -6.12
N PRO A 45 -3.82 -6.81 -6.78
CA PRO A 45 -3.77 -8.27 -6.70
C PRO A 45 -2.47 -8.88 -7.25
N ASP A 46 -1.82 -8.16 -8.16
CA ASP A 46 -0.54 -8.53 -8.79
C ASP A 46 0.69 -8.15 -7.92
N GLY A 47 0.44 -7.60 -6.73
CA GLY A 47 1.45 -7.09 -5.83
C GLY A 47 1.92 -5.68 -6.19
N LYS A 48 1.35 -4.98 -7.18
CA LYS A 48 1.73 -3.60 -7.46
C LYS A 48 1.35 -2.70 -6.27
N LEU A 49 2.27 -1.85 -5.85
CA LEU A 49 2.00 -0.78 -4.89
C LEU A 49 1.92 0.55 -5.62
N THR A 50 0.95 1.36 -5.23
CA THR A 50 0.87 2.75 -5.67
C THR A 50 0.61 3.66 -4.48
N PHE A 51 0.91 4.93 -4.65
CA PHE A 51 0.41 5.98 -3.76
C PHE A 51 -0.36 7.03 -4.56
N LEU A 52 -1.40 7.61 -3.98
CA LEU A 52 -2.13 8.73 -4.56
C LEU A 52 -1.54 10.05 -4.04
N TRP A 53 -1.04 10.89 -4.94
CA TRP A 53 -0.57 12.24 -4.62
C TRP A 53 -1.12 13.27 -5.58
N ASN A 54 -1.74 14.33 -5.06
CA ASN A 54 -2.38 15.38 -5.87
C ASN A 54 -3.35 14.83 -6.93
N GLY A 55 -4.09 13.77 -6.60
CA GLY A 55 -5.03 13.12 -7.52
C GLY A 55 -4.38 12.24 -8.60
N ILE A 56 -3.05 12.08 -8.57
CA ILE A 56 -2.29 11.24 -9.50
C ILE A 56 -1.80 10.01 -8.76
N GLU A 57 -2.18 8.83 -9.26
CA GLU A 57 -1.65 7.57 -8.77
C GLU A 57 -0.24 7.35 -9.33
N GLN A 58 0.74 7.18 -8.44
CA GLN A 58 2.14 6.95 -8.78
C GLN A 58 2.60 5.56 -8.34
N ASN A 59 3.56 5.00 -9.08
CA ASN A 59 4.14 3.71 -8.75
C ASN A 59 5.00 3.83 -7.48
N TYR A 60 4.77 2.95 -6.51
CA TYR A 60 5.50 2.88 -5.25
C TYR A 60 6.41 1.64 -5.14
N GLY A 61 6.33 0.75 -6.12
CA GLY A 61 7.08 -0.49 -6.19
C GLY A 61 6.18 -1.71 -6.22
N LYS A 62 6.74 -2.84 -5.78
CA LYS A 62 6.04 -4.11 -5.73
C LYS A 62 6.08 -4.67 -4.32
N TYR A 63 4.99 -5.31 -3.92
CA TYR A 63 4.83 -6.01 -2.66
C TYR A 63 4.74 -7.51 -2.90
N ASP A 64 5.52 -8.25 -2.14
CA ASP A 64 5.36 -9.67 -2.00
C ASP A 64 4.29 -9.94 -0.94
N ILE A 65 3.06 -10.19 -1.41
CA ILE A 65 1.91 -10.49 -0.54
C ILE A 65 2.15 -11.78 0.26
N ILE A 66 2.92 -12.73 -0.29
CA ILE A 66 3.17 -14.03 0.34
C ILE A 66 4.16 -13.87 1.49
N ASN A 67 5.24 -13.12 1.25
CA ASN A 67 6.29 -12.88 2.25
C ASN A 67 6.07 -11.61 3.09
N ASN A 68 4.94 -10.92 2.89
CA ASN A 68 4.53 -9.70 3.56
C ASN A 68 5.65 -8.64 3.62
N ARG A 69 6.28 -8.37 2.48
CA ARG A 69 7.38 -7.39 2.37
C ARG A 69 7.37 -6.69 1.02
N LYS A 70 7.84 -5.45 1.00
CA LYS A 70 8.15 -4.72 -0.24
C LYS A 70 9.38 -5.35 -0.91
N PHE A 71 9.40 -5.40 -2.23
CA PHE A 71 10.62 -5.71 -2.98
C PHE A 71 11.55 -4.51 -2.87
N GLU A 72 12.76 -4.73 -2.35
CA GLU A 72 13.88 -3.81 -2.48
C GLU A 72 14.49 -4.05 -3.88
N GLU A 73 14.44 -3.06 -4.76
CA GLU A 73 15.20 -3.04 -6.03
C GLU A 73 16.64 -2.58 -5.79
#